data_AF-A0A3D3IX56-F1
#
_entry.id   AF-A0A3D3IX56-F1
#
_cell.length_a   1.000
_cell.length_b   1.000
_cell.length_c   1.000
_cell.angle_alpha   90.00
_cell.angle_beta   90.00
_cell.angle_gamma   90.00
#
_symmetry.space_group_name_H-M   'P 1'
#
loop_
_entity.id
_entity.type
_entity.pdbx_description
1 polymer ?
#
loop_
_entity_poly.entity_id
_entity_poly.type
_entity_poly.pdbx_seq_one_letter_code
_entity_poly.pdbx_strand_id
1 'polypeptide(L)'
;QLHELYRAGADPVLVLQDFLALLHTLARVIAAPKSDLDLSDTQANMARAMAGKMQMPEIMRAWQILLKGIAEVAHAPQPQAAAEMVILRLVYAAQLPPPGE
;
A
#
# COMPACT_ATOMS: atom_id res chain seq x y z
N GLN A 1 14.81 -3.20 9.00
CA GLN A 1 13.53 -2.56 9.36
C GLN A 1 12.32 -3.43 9.05
N LEU A 2 12.07 -3.90 7.81
CA LEU A 2 10.97 -4.86 7.57
C LEU A 2 11.20 -6.18 8.34
N HIS A 3 12.42 -6.72 8.25
CA HIS A 3 12.87 -7.96 8.91
C HIS A 3 12.72 -7.99 10.45
N GLU A 4 12.64 -6.83 11.12
CA GLU A 4 12.46 -6.75 12.58
C GLU A 4 10.99 -6.83 12.99
N LEU A 5 10.08 -6.25 12.19
CA LEU A 5 8.64 -6.49 12.32
C LEU A 5 8.30 -7.97 12.03
N TYR A 6 9.01 -8.60 11.09
CA TYR A 6 8.90 -10.04 10.76
C TYR A 6 9.27 -10.97 11.93
N ARG A 7 10.20 -10.59 12.82
CA ARG A 7 10.67 -11.45 13.93
C ARG A 7 9.78 -11.41 15.17
N ALA A 8 8.77 -10.53 15.21
CA ALA A 8 7.89 -10.35 16.37
C ALA A 8 6.57 -11.15 16.29
N GLY A 9 6.33 -11.93 15.22
CA GLY A 9 5.09 -12.66 15.03
C GLY A 9 3.94 -11.84 14.43
N ALA A 10 4.26 -10.75 13.72
CA ALA A 10 3.26 -9.94 13.02
C ALA A 10 2.54 -10.78 11.96
N ASP A 11 1.20 -10.72 11.96
CA ASP A 11 0.36 -11.37 10.95
C ASP A 11 0.57 -10.68 9.59
N PRO A 12 1.09 -11.37 8.58
CA PRO A 12 1.35 -10.78 7.27
C PRO A 12 0.09 -10.24 6.59
N VAL A 13 -1.08 -10.81 6.88
CA VAL A 13 -2.37 -10.29 6.36
C VAL A 13 -2.65 -8.91 6.93
N LEU A 14 -2.47 -8.71 8.23
CA LEU A 14 -2.69 -7.41 8.89
C LEU A 14 -1.74 -6.35 8.33
N VAL A 15 -0.47 -6.69 8.11
CA VAL A 15 0.51 -5.77 7.52
C VAL A 15 0.08 -5.30 6.13
N LEU A 16 -0.40 -6.22 5.28
CA LEU A 16 -0.89 -5.85 3.95
C LEU A 16 -2.20 -5.03 4.01
N GLN A 17 -3.07 -5.29 4.99
CA GLN A 17 -4.27 -4.49 5.22
C GLN A 17 -3.93 -3.06 5.67
N ASP A 18 -2.91 -2.88 6.52
CA ASP A 18 -2.43 -1.55 6.90
C ASP A 18 -1.90 -0.76 5.70
N PHE A 19 -1.16 -1.42 4.80
CA PHE A 19 -0.74 -0.80 3.54
C PHE A 19 -1.93 -0.42 2.66
N LEU A 20 -2.96 -1.25 2.59
CA LEU A 20 -4.17 -0.97 1.84
C LEU A 20 -4.91 0.26 2.42
N ALA A 21 -5.02 0.36 3.74
CA ALA A 21 -5.65 1.51 4.42
C ALA A 21 -4.87 2.81 4.20
N LEU A 22 -3.53 2.76 4.24
CA LEU A 22 -2.68 3.89 3.88
C LEU A 22 -2.91 4.31 2.43
N LEU A 23 -2.92 3.35 1.50
CA LEU A 23 -3.13 3.62 0.08
C LEU A 23 -4.49 4.25 -0.20
N HIS A 24 -5.54 3.81 0.51
CA HIS A 24 -6.87 4.44 0.46
C HIS A 24 -6.81 5.92 0.89
N THR A 25 -6.08 6.20 1.97
CA THR A 25 -5.88 7.58 2.45
C THR A 25 -5.20 8.43 1.39
N LEU A 26 -4.12 7.94 0.79
CA LEU A 26 -3.42 8.64 -0.29
C LEU A 26 -4.33 8.87 -1.52
N ALA A 27 -5.15 7.88 -1.90
CA ALA A 27 -6.11 8.01 -2.98
C ALA A 27 -7.10 9.16 -2.72
N ARG A 28 -7.63 9.26 -1.49
CA ARG A 28 -8.51 10.37 -1.08
C ARG A 28 -7.82 11.72 -1.18
N VAL A 29 -6.56 11.81 -0.77
CA VAL A 29 -5.78 13.06 -0.87
C VAL A 29 -5.61 13.51 -2.33
N ILE A 30 -5.30 12.58 -3.25
CA ILE A 30 -5.16 12.92 -4.67
C ILE A 30 -6.52 13.32 -5.28
N ALA A 31 -7.57 12.54 -5.01
CA ALA A 31 -8.88 12.75 -5.61
C ALA A 31 -9.60 14.00 -5.07
N ALA A 32 -9.40 14.34 -3.79
CA ALA A 32 -10.04 15.46 -3.14
C ALA A 32 -9.06 16.22 -2.21
N PRO A 33 -8.14 17.03 -2.76
CA PRO A 33 -7.08 17.67 -1.97
C PRO A 33 -7.57 18.62 -0.87
N LYS A 34 -8.80 19.12 -0.98
CA LYS A 34 -9.46 20.02 -0.02
C LYS A 34 -10.35 19.29 1.00
N SER A 35 -10.48 17.97 0.91
CA SER A 35 -11.30 17.22 1.87
C SER A 35 -10.65 17.19 3.23
N ASP A 36 -11.46 17.27 4.28
CA ASP A 36 -10.98 17.02 5.62
C ASP A 36 -10.57 15.54 5.76
N LEU A 37 -9.34 15.34 6.24
CA LEU A 37 -8.81 14.02 6.54
C LEU A 37 -8.89 13.93 8.05
N ASP A 38 -9.70 13.01 8.59
CA ASP A 38 -9.82 12.74 10.04
C ASP A 38 -8.49 12.20 10.60
N LEU A 39 -7.48 13.06 10.62
CA LEU A 39 -6.07 12.83 10.86
C LEU A 39 -5.50 14.06 11.56
N SER A 40 -4.46 13.87 12.38
CA SER A 40 -3.70 15.02 12.90
C SER A 40 -3.03 15.81 11.76
N ASP A 41 -2.75 17.09 11.98
CA ASP A 41 -2.06 17.95 11.01
C ASP A 41 -0.75 17.33 10.50
N THR A 42 0.03 16.72 11.41
CA THR A 42 1.27 16.03 11.08
C THR A 42 1.04 14.85 10.13
N GLN A 43 0.04 14.02 10.40
CA GLN A 43 -0.31 12.88 9.54
C GLN A 43 -0.86 13.34 8.19
N ALA A 44 -1.72 14.37 8.18
CA ALA A 44 -2.27 14.93 6.96
C ALA A 44 -1.17 15.53 6.07
N ASN A 45 -0.21 16.25 6.65
CA ASN A 45 0.93 16.80 5.92
C ASN A 45 1.83 15.71 5.34
N MET A 46 2.09 14.64 6.09
CA MET A 46 2.82 13.48 5.58
C MET A 46 2.09 12.81 4.41
N ALA A 47 0.78 12.56 4.56
CA ALA A 47 -0.05 11.97 3.52
C ALA A 47 -0.06 12.82 2.24
N ARG A 48 -0.17 14.15 2.36
CA ARG A 48 -0.07 15.08 1.23
C ARG A 48 1.30 15.04 0.56
N ALA A 49 2.38 15.02 1.33
CA ALA A 49 3.74 14.92 0.80
C ALA A 49 4.00 13.59 0.06
N MET A 50 3.42 12.49 0.54
CA MET A 50 3.48 11.19 -0.14
C MET A 50 2.62 11.17 -1.41
N ALA A 51 1.37 11.65 -1.32
CA ALA A 51 0.44 11.71 -2.43
C ALA A 51 0.98 12.56 -3.59
N GLY A 52 1.71 13.66 -3.30
CA GLY A 52 2.33 14.50 -4.32
C GLY A 52 3.44 13.81 -5.15
N LYS A 53 3.86 12.60 -4.77
CA LYS A 53 4.88 11.80 -5.49
C LYS A 53 4.27 10.67 -6.33
N MET A 54 2.95 10.51 -6.31
CA MET A 54 2.26 9.39 -6.93
C MET A 54 1.16 9.91 -7.87
N GLN A 55 0.91 9.17 -8.94
CA GLN A 55 -0.20 9.41 -9.85
C GLN A 55 -1.37 8.46 -9.55
N MET A 56 -2.59 8.89 -9.86
CA MET A 56 -3.79 8.07 -9.63
C MET A 56 -3.70 6.65 -10.24
N PRO A 57 -3.19 6.45 -11.48
CA PRO A 57 -3.03 5.10 -12.04
C PRO A 57 -2.10 4.19 -11.23
N GLU A 58 -1.05 4.74 -10.62
CA GLU A 58 -0.10 4.00 -9.79
C GLU A 58 -0.77 3.54 -8.49
N ILE A 59 -1.53 4.42 -7.85
CA ILE A 59 -2.34 4.09 -6.66
C ILE A 59 -3.34 2.98 -6.99
N MET A 60 -4.08 3.10 -8.09
CA MET A 60 -5.08 2.09 -8.47
C MET A 60 -4.45 0.73 -8.79
N ARG A 61 -3.27 0.72 -9.41
CA ARG A 61 -2.50 -0.51 -9.66
C ARG A 61 -2.04 -1.15 -8.34
N ALA A 62 -1.45 -0.37 -7.44
CA ALA A 62 -1.02 -0.85 -6.12
C ALA A 62 -2.22 -1.39 -5.30
N TRP A 63 -3.38 -0.74 -5.38
CA TRP A 63 -4.61 -1.17 -4.72
C TRP A 63 -5.04 -2.56 -5.17
N GLN A 64 -5.06 -2.79 -6.49
CA GLN A 64 -5.40 -4.10 -7.06
C GLN A 64 -4.39 -5.20 -6.68
N ILE A 65 -3.10 -4.86 -6.63
CA ILE A 65 -2.05 -5.80 -6.19
C ILE A 65 -2.26 -6.18 -4.73
N LEU A 66 -2.52 -5.21 -3.85
CA LEU A 66 -2.75 -5.46 -2.43
C LEU A 66 -4.02 -6.28 -2.18
N LEU A 67 -5.14 -5.96 -2.82
CA LEU A 67 -6.39 -6.73 -2.65
C LEU A 67 -6.20 -8.21 -3.01
N LYS A 68 -5.57 -8.49 -4.15
CA LYS A 68 -5.26 -9.87 -4.57
C LYS A 68 -4.24 -10.51 -3.63
N GLY A 69 -3.20 -9.76 -3.27
CA GLY A 69 -2.13 -10.21 -2.38
C GLY A 69 -2.63 -10.60 -1.00
N ILE A 70 -3.56 -9.85 -0.41
CA ILE A 70 -4.20 -10.17 0.87
C ILE A 70 -4.92 -11.52 0.78
N ALA A 71 -5.71 -11.74 -0.28
CA ALA A 71 -6.40 -13.01 -0.48
C ALA A 71 -5.41 -14.17 -0.68
N GLU A 72 -4.31 -13.95 -1.41
CA GLU A 72 -3.27 -14.96 -1.62
C GLU A 72 -2.55 -15.33 -0.31
N VAL A 73 -2.15 -14.33 0.49
CA VAL A 73 -1.45 -14.54 1.77
C VAL A 73 -2.34 -15.29 2.76
N ALA A 74 -3.63 -14.95 2.81
CA ALA A 74 -4.58 -15.58 3.73
C ALA A 74 -4.75 -17.09 3.50
N HIS A 75 -4.50 -17.59 2.28
CA HIS A 75 -4.67 -19.00 1.92
C HIS A 75 -3.35 -19.71 1.62
N ALA A 76 -2.21 -19.01 1.70
CA ALA A 76 -0.92 -19.57 1.35
C ALA A 76 -0.45 -20.59 2.40
N PRO A 77 0.19 -21.70 1.98
CA PRO A 77 0.80 -22.64 2.91
C PRO A 77 1.97 -22.02 3.69
N GLN A 78 2.58 -20.96 3.14
CA GLN A 78 3.62 -20.15 3.78
C GLN A 78 3.23 -18.66 3.64
N PRO A 79 2.39 -18.12 4.54
CA PRO A 79 1.89 -16.74 4.45
C PRO A 79 2.99 -15.68 4.39
N GLN A 80 4.09 -15.88 5.11
CA GLN A 80 5.21 -14.93 5.13
C GLN A 80 5.88 -14.81 3.76
N ALA A 81 6.22 -15.93 3.12
CA ALA A 81 6.81 -15.93 1.78
C ALA A 81 5.83 -15.37 0.74
N ALA A 82 4.53 -15.63 0.88
CA ALA A 82 3.51 -15.03 0.01
C ALA A 82 3.47 -13.49 0.17
N ALA A 83 3.57 -12.97 1.40
CA ALA A 83 3.58 -11.54 1.65
C ALA A 83 4.82 -10.86 1.07
N GLU A 84 5.99 -11.49 1.19
CA GLU A 84 7.22 -11.02 0.52
C GLU A 84 7.01 -10.92 -0.99
N MET A 85 6.37 -11.90 -1.62
CA MET A 85 6.05 -11.86 -3.05
C MET A 85 5.09 -10.72 -3.40
N VAL A 86 4.10 -10.41 -2.56
CA VAL A 86 3.20 -9.27 -2.77
C VAL A 86 3.98 -7.95 -2.73
N ILE A 87 4.89 -7.80 -1.76
CA ILE A 87 5.74 -6.61 -1.64
C ILE A 87 6.65 -6.48 -2.87
N LEU A 88 7.28 -7.56 -3.33
CA LEU A 88 8.09 -7.55 -4.56
C LEU A 88 7.28 -7.13 -5.78
N ARG A 89 6.01 -7.58 -5.91
CA ARG A 89 5.12 -7.16 -6.99
C ARG A 89 4.82 -5.66 -6.92
N LEU A 90 4.61 -5.10 -5.73
CA LEU A 90 4.40 -3.65 -5.55
C LEU A 90 5.63 -2.85 -5.99
N VAL A 91 6.81 -3.26 -5.54
CA VAL A 91 8.09 -2.62 -5.90
C VAL A 91 8.32 -2.65 -7.40
N TYR A 92 8.08 -3.81 -8.04
CA TYR A 92 8.21 -3.95 -9.48
C TYR A 92 7.17 -3.09 -10.22
N ALA A 93 5.92 -3.10 -9.77
CA ALA A 93 4.84 -2.32 -10.38
C ALA A 93 5.07 -0.80 -10.32
N ALA A 94 5.80 -0.32 -9.31
CA ALA A 94 6.21 1.08 -9.18
C ALA A 94 7.32 1.50 -10.17
N GLN A 95 8.00 0.54 -10.82
CA GLN A 95 9.01 0.81 -11.85
C GLN A 95 8.43 0.82 -13.26
N LEU A 96 7.17 0.39 -13.43
CA LEU A 96 6.52 0.30 -14.73
C LEU A 96 5.84 1.62 -15.09
N PRO A 97 5.92 2.08 -16.35
CA PRO A 97 5.26 3.30 -16.78
C PRO A 97 3.73 3.21 -16.57
N PRO A 98 3.03 4.36 -16.47
CA PRO A 98 1.58 4.40 -16.42
C PRO A 98 0.99 3.71 -17.67
N PRO A 99 -0.12 2.95 -17.55
CA PRO A 99 -0.76 2.37 -18.73
C PRO A 99 -1.36 3.51 -19.56
N GLY A 100 -0.82 3.77 -20.74
CA GLY A 100 -1.25 4.88 -21.60
C GLY A 100 -0.13 5.66 -22.31
N GLU A 101 1.14 5.30 -22.08
CA GLU A 101 2.22 5.53 -23.05
C GLU A 101 2.31 4.39 -24.06
#